data_AF-A0A1J3G763-F1
#
_entry.id   AF-A0A1J3G763-F1
#
_cell.length_a   1.000
_cell.length_b   1.000
_cell.length_c   1.000
_cell.angle_alpha   90.00
_cell.angle_beta   90.00
_cell.angle_gamma   90.00
#
_symmetry.space_group_name_H-M   'P 1'
#
loop_
_entity.id
_entity.type
_entity.pdbx_description
1 polymer ?
#
loop_
_entity_poly.entity_id
_entity_poly.type
_entity_poly.pdbx_seq_one_letter_code
_entity_poly.pdbx_strand_id
1 'polypeptide(L)'
;MGMNQNDFGTMVYDYPKILGYFSFEKMEKKTNYLKEFGLSTEDVERLLPFKPHLMGCSIEERWKPLVKYCYYLGISKERMKRILVVKPILYCIDLEKIISPKVRFLQDMGIPSEAIGNMLVKFP
;
A
#
# COMPACT_ATOMS: atom_id res chain seq x y z
N MET A 1 17.80 3.94 -5.23
CA MET A 1 16.94 3.35 -4.19
C MET A 1 17.53 3.42 -2.79
N GLY A 2 18.82 3.72 -2.58
CA GLY A 2 19.43 3.88 -1.24
C GLY A 2 19.46 2.63 -0.35
N MET A 3 18.76 1.56 -0.75
CA MET A 3 18.73 0.25 -0.10
C MET A 3 20.12 -0.41 -0.02
N ASN A 4 20.46 -0.94 1.16
CA ASN A 4 21.70 -1.69 1.35
C ASN A 4 21.60 -3.12 0.79
N GLN A 5 22.74 -3.83 0.72
CA GLN A 5 22.82 -5.17 0.13
C GLN A 5 22.00 -6.23 0.90
N ASN A 6 21.94 -6.16 2.24
CA ASN A 6 21.22 -7.11 3.06
C ASN A 6 19.70 -6.98 2.87
N ASP A 7 19.22 -5.75 2.82
CA ASP A 7 17.81 -5.43 2.57
C ASP A 7 17.40 -5.89 1.17
N PHE A 8 18.24 -5.66 0.16
CA PHE A 8 17.98 -6.17 -1.19
C PHE A 8 18.00 -7.71 -1.23
N GLY A 9 18.93 -8.35 -0.52
CA GLY A 9 18.97 -9.81 -0.38
C GLY A 9 17.69 -10.37 0.23
N THR A 10 17.18 -9.73 1.29
CA THR A 10 15.90 -10.09 1.94
C THR A 10 14.73 -9.91 0.96
N MET A 11 14.73 -8.80 0.23
CA MET A 11 13.72 -8.49 -0.79
C MET A 11 13.63 -9.56 -1.89
N VAL A 12 14.79 -10.03 -2.38
CA VAL A 12 14.91 -11.10 -3.38
C VAL A 12 14.47 -12.43 -2.78
N TYR A 13 14.84 -12.74 -1.54
CA TYR A 13 14.43 -13.97 -0.87
C TYR A 13 12.90 -14.06 -0.70
N ASP A 14 12.28 -12.98 -0.20
CA ASP A 14 10.84 -12.93 0.07
C ASP A 14 9.98 -12.75 -1.18
N TYR A 15 10.55 -12.23 -2.27
CA TYR A 15 9.86 -12.02 -3.54
C TYR A 15 10.79 -12.16 -4.75
N PRO A 16 11.22 -13.40 -5.09
CA PRO A 16 12.20 -13.65 -6.16
C PRO A 16 11.77 -13.13 -7.53
N LYS A 17 10.45 -12.98 -7.74
CA LYS A 17 9.86 -12.37 -8.94
C LYS A 17 10.40 -10.97 -9.23
N ILE A 18 10.97 -10.29 -8.22
CA ILE A 18 11.57 -8.97 -8.42
C ILE A 18 12.69 -8.97 -9.46
N LEU A 19 13.47 -10.05 -9.53
CA LEU A 19 14.59 -10.18 -10.46
C LEU A 19 14.16 -10.41 -11.91
N GLY A 20 13.06 -11.12 -12.14
CA GLY A 20 12.63 -11.51 -13.48
C GLY A 20 11.63 -10.54 -14.13
N TYR A 21 10.79 -9.87 -13.33
CA TYR A 21 9.63 -9.12 -13.86
C TYR A 21 9.78 -7.59 -13.79
N PHE A 22 10.76 -7.08 -13.04
CA PHE A 22 10.84 -5.65 -12.74
C PHE A 22 12.18 -5.07 -13.21
N SER A 23 12.11 -4.16 -14.18
CA SER A 23 13.24 -3.31 -14.53
C SER A 23 13.51 -2.30 -13.41
N PHE A 24 14.74 -1.80 -13.34
CA PHE A 24 15.10 -0.69 -12.45
C PHE A 24 14.15 0.51 -12.60
N GLU A 25 13.79 0.86 -13.83
CA GLU A 25 12.83 1.93 -14.12
C GLU A 25 11.45 1.68 -13.48
N LYS A 26 10.91 0.45 -13.55
CA LYS A 26 9.62 0.10 -12.92
C LYS A 26 9.69 0.23 -11.40
N MET A 27 10.78 -0.24 -10.81
CA MET A 27 11.00 -0.14 -9.37
C MET A 27 11.19 1.32 -8.93
N GLU A 28 11.87 2.14 -9.74
CA GLU A 28 12.08 3.57 -9.46
C GLU A 28 10.77 4.35 -9.54
N LYS A 29 9.95 4.12 -10.57
CA LYS A 29 8.61 4.72 -10.67
C LYS A 29 7.76 4.47 -9.41
N LYS A 30 7.84 3.26 -8.85
CA LYS A 30 7.15 2.90 -7.61
C LYS A 30 7.72 3.63 -6.40
N THR A 31 9.04 3.68 -6.31
CA THR A 31 9.74 4.41 -5.24
C THR A 31 9.36 5.89 -5.26
N ASN A 32 9.36 6.51 -6.44
CA ASN A 32 9.00 7.92 -6.62
C ASN A 32 7.54 8.18 -6.28
N TYR A 33 6.62 7.31 -6.72
CA TYR A 33 5.21 7.43 -6.34
C TYR A 33 5.02 7.41 -4.81
N LEU A 34 5.72 6.53 -4.08
CA LEU A 34 5.63 6.49 -2.62
C LEU A 34 6.15 7.77 -1.96
N LYS A 35 7.21 8.35 -2.51
CA LYS A 35 7.76 9.64 -2.05
C LYS A 35 6.83 10.81 -2.35
N GLU A 36 6.23 10.88 -3.54
CA GLU A 36 5.21 11.86 -3.92
C GLU A 36 3.93 11.71 -3.07
N PHE A 37 3.59 10.46 -2.70
CA PHE A 37 2.54 10.16 -1.74
C PHE A 37 2.91 10.63 -0.31
N GLY A 38 4.14 11.05 -0.07
CA GLY A 38 4.57 11.75 1.14
C GLY A 38 5.24 10.86 2.18
N LEU A 39 5.72 9.68 1.80
CA LEU A 39 6.64 8.89 2.62
C LEU A 39 8.04 9.49 2.55
N SER A 40 8.77 9.46 3.67
CA SER A 40 10.18 9.84 3.66
C SER A 40 11.01 8.82 2.87
N THR A 41 12.21 9.23 2.43
CA THR A 41 13.14 8.29 1.77
C THR A 41 13.45 7.09 2.67
N GLU A 42 13.64 7.34 3.97
CA GLU A 42 13.90 6.31 4.98
C GLU A 42 12.72 5.35 5.15
N ASP A 43 11.48 5.85 5.15
CA ASP A 43 10.28 5.01 5.20
C ASP A 43 10.22 4.08 3.98
N VAL A 44 10.47 4.61 2.78
CA VAL A 44 10.42 3.81 1.54
C VAL A 44 11.52 2.75 1.52
N GLU A 45 12.72 3.10 1.97
CA GLU A 45 13.87 2.20 2.05
C GLU A 45 13.66 1.06 3.04
N ARG A 46 12.90 1.27 4.13
CA ARG A 46 12.50 0.20 5.06
C ARG A 46 11.28 -0.58 4.59
N LEU A 47 10.31 0.09 3.98
CA LEU A 47 9.02 -0.47 3.59
C LEU A 47 9.16 -1.52 2.47
N LEU A 48 9.99 -1.22 1.47
CA LEU A 48 10.10 -2.08 0.28
C LEU A 48 10.79 -3.43 0.58
N PRO A 49 11.88 -3.51 1.36
CA PRO A 49 12.42 -4.78 1.85
C PRO A 49 11.46 -5.52 2.78
N PHE A 50 10.75 -4.79 3.65
CA PHE A 50 9.78 -5.39 4.57
C PHE A 50 8.57 -5.99 3.84
N LYS A 51 8.11 -5.34 2.77
CA LYS A 51 7.02 -5.86 1.94
C LYS A 51 7.29 -5.70 0.44
N PRO A 52 8.13 -6.59 -0.14
CA PRO A 52 8.51 -6.51 -1.55
C PRO A 52 7.35 -6.73 -2.53
N HIS A 53 6.27 -7.34 -2.06
CA HIS A 53 5.07 -7.58 -2.84
C HIS A 53 4.41 -6.28 -3.31
N LEU A 54 4.67 -5.14 -2.65
CA LEU A 54 4.30 -3.82 -3.13
C LEU A 54 4.87 -3.56 -4.54
N MET A 55 6.05 -4.11 -4.86
CA MET A 55 6.60 -4.03 -6.22
C MET A 55 5.71 -4.73 -7.25
N GLY A 56 4.96 -5.76 -6.87
CA GLY A 56 4.01 -6.44 -7.75
C GLY A 56 2.71 -5.69 -8.03
N CYS A 57 2.34 -4.69 -7.22
CA CYS A 57 1.01 -4.07 -7.32
C CYS A 57 0.96 -2.92 -8.33
N SER A 58 -0.02 -2.88 -9.23
CA SER A 58 -0.16 -1.75 -10.16
C SER A 58 -0.48 -0.44 -9.43
N ILE A 59 0.22 0.65 -9.75
CA ILE A 59 -0.09 1.98 -9.18
C ILE A 59 -1.48 2.42 -9.63
N GLU A 60 -1.79 2.27 -10.92
CA GLU A 60 -3.04 2.73 -11.53
C GLU A 60 -4.23 1.86 -11.16
N GLU A 61 -4.04 0.55 -11.06
CA GLU A 61 -5.16 -0.40 -10.86
C GLU A 61 -5.33 -0.84 -9.40
N ARG A 62 -4.31 -0.64 -8.53
CA ARG A 62 -4.38 -1.02 -7.11
C ARG A 62 -4.29 0.19 -6.19
N TRP A 63 -3.19 0.93 -6.26
CA TRP A 63 -2.90 1.95 -5.25
C TRP A 63 -3.78 3.19 -5.37
N LYS A 64 -3.86 3.80 -6.55
CA LYS A 64 -4.68 5.01 -6.78
C LYS A 64 -6.18 4.76 -6.49
N PRO A 65 -6.80 3.64 -6.92
CA PRO A 65 -8.18 3.35 -6.58
C PRO A 65 -8.38 3.22 -5.06
N LEU A 66 -7.50 2.48 -4.36
CA LEU A 66 -7.58 2.33 -2.92
C LEU A 66 -7.46 3.68 -2.20
N VAL A 67 -6.50 4.52 -2.61
CA VAL A 67 -6.33 5.87 -2.05
C VAL A 67 -7.59 6.72 -2.22
N LYS A 68 -8.19 6.73 -3.42
CA LYS A 68 -9.45 7.43 -3.67
C LYS A 68 -10.58 6.91 -2.78
N TYR A 69 -10.65 5.59 -2.61
CA TYR A 69 -11.67 4.96 -1.76
C TYR A 69 -11.48 5.29 -0.28
N CYS A 70 -10.24 5.30 0.21
CA CYS A 70 -9.93 5.73 1.57
C CYS A 70 -10.36 7.18 1.84
N TYR A 71 -10.20 8.10 0.87
CA TYR A 71 -10.75 9.45 1.01
C TYR A 71 -12.27 9.46 1.12
N TYR A 72 -12.99 8.63 0.34
CA TYR A 72 -14.44 8.48 0.46
C TYR A 72 -14.86 7.98 1.86
N LEU A 73 -14.03 7.18 2.52
CA LEU A 73 -14.24 6.74 3.91
C LEU A 73 -13.77 7.76 4.96
N GLY A 74 -13.40 8.97 4.57
CA GLY A 74 -12.95 10.02 5.49
C GLY A 74 -11.54 9.79 6.06
N ILE A 75 -10.73 8.93 5.44
CA ILE A 75 -9.35 8.70 5.86
C ILE A 75 -8.46 9.78 5.23
N SER A 76 -7.69 10.50 6.05
CA SER A 76 -6.72 11.50 5.57
C SER A 76 -5.48 10.87 4.95
N LYS A 77 -4.73 11.64 4.15
CA LYS A 77 -3.46 11.23 3.55
C LYS A 77 -2.47 10.74 4.62
N GLU A 78 -2.36 11.45 5.73
CA GLU A 78 -1.47 11.11 6.85
C GLU A 78 -1.83 9.76 7.47
N ARG A 79 -3.12 9.48 7.64
CA ARG A 79 -3.61 8.20 8.17
C ARG A 79 -3.37 7.07 7.16
N MET A 80 -3.55 7.32 5.87
CA MET A 80 -3.20 6.37 4.80
C MET A 80 -1.70 6.04 4.79
N LYS A 81 -0.82 7.04 4.94
CA LYS A 81 0.64 6.80 5.07
C LYS A 81 0.95 5.90 6.27
N ARG A 82 0.32 6.14 7.42
CA ARG A 82 0.46 5.28 8.60
C ARG A 82 0.02 3.85 8.31
N ILE A 83 -1.13 3.65 7.66
CA ILE A 83 -1.60 2.32 7.24
C ILE A 83 -0.57 1.65 6.35
N LEU A 84 -0.03 2.36 5.36
CA LEU A 84 0.94 1.81 4.42
C LEU A 84 2.22 1.32 5.14
N VAL A 85 2.71 2.05 6.14
CA VAL A 85 3.89 1.66 6.93
C VAL A 85 3.59 0.50 7.89
N VAL A 86 2.45 0.54 8.58
CA VAL A 86 2.11 -0.47 9.60
C VAL A 86 1.61 -1.78 8.97
N LYS A 87 0.83 -1.69 7.89
CA LYS A 87 0.18 -2.81 7.23
C LYS A 87 0.16 -2.64 5.70
N PRO A 88 1.34 -2.71 5.05
CA PRO A 88 1.45 -2.50 3.59
C PRO A 88 0.62 -3.47 2.75
N ILE A 89 0.32 -4.66 3.27
CA ILE A 89 -0.45 -5.67 2.54
C ILE A 89 -1.84 -5.16 2.14
N LEU A 90 -2.44 -4.19 2.85
CA LEU A 90 -3.72 -3.61 2.46
C LEU A 90 -3.69 -3.02 1.04
N TYR A 91 -2.55 -2.41 0.66
CA TYR A 91 -2.33 -1.86 -0.69
C TYR A 91 -2.10 -2.93 -1.77
N CYS A 92 -2.01 -4.19 -1.39
CA CYS A 92 -1.95 -5.33 -2.30
C CYS A 92 -3.32 -6.01 -2.49
N ILE A 93 -4.29 -5.73 -1.62
CA ILE A 93 -5.61 -6.37 -1.66
C ILE A 93 -6.44 -5.76 -2.80
N ASP A 94 -7.29 -6.59 -3.40
CA ASP A 94 -8.21 -6.16 -4.45
C ASP A 94 -9.34 -5.32 -3.87
N LEU A 95 -9.38 -4.05 -4.28
CA LEU A 95 -10.39 -3.11 -3.81
C LEU A 95 -11.80 -3.62 -4.14
N GLU A 96 -12.08 -3.84 -5.42
CA GLU A 96 -13.43 -4.15 -5.90
C GLU A 96 -13.89 -5.55 -5.48
N LYS A 97 -12.99 -6.52 -5.45
CA LYS A 97 -13.36 -7.91 -5.11
C LYS A 97 -13.42 -8.17 -3.60
N ILE A 98 -12.64 -7.44 -2.79
CA ILE A 98 -12.46 -7.78 -1.38
C ILE A 98 -12.82 -6.64 -0.44
N ILE A 99 -12.27 -5.44 -0.63
CA ILE A 99 -12.45 -4.34 0.32
C ILE A 99 -13.85 -3.72 0.17
N SER A 100 -14.23 -3.32 -1.04
CA SER A 100 -15.52 -2.67 -1.33
C SER A 100 -16.72 -3.51 -0.89
N PRO A 101 -16.81 -4.83 -1.15
CA PRO A 101 -17.94 -5.64 -0.71
C PRO A 101 -18.05 -5.71 0.82
N LYS A 102 -16.91 -5.80 1.54
CA LYS A 102 -16.90 -5.82 3.01
C LYS A 102 -17.32 -4.48 3.60
N VAL A 103 -16.88 -3.37 3.00
CA VAL A 103 -17.30 -2.04 3.43
C VAL A 103 -18.79 -1.83 3.17
N ARG A 104 -19.31 -2.22 1.99
CA ARG A 104 -20.74 -2.15 1.69
C ARG A 104 -21.57 -2.96 2.69
N PHE A 105 -21.14 -4.18 3.00
CA PHE A 105 -21.80 -5.00 4.02
C PHE A 105 -21.93 -4.26 5.38
N LEU A 106 -20.87 -3.56 5.82
CA LEU A 106 -20.93 -2.76 7.06
C LEU A 106 -21.85 -1.54 6.92
N GLN A 107 -21.88 -0.89 5.75
CA GLN A 107 -22.78 0.22 5.47
C GLN A 107 -24.26 -0.24 5.46
N ASP A 108 -24.55 -1.42 4.90
CA ASP A 108 -25.88 -2.02 4.88
C ASP A 108 -26.37 -2.37 6.30
N MET A 109 -25.45 -2.62 7.23
CA MET A 109 -25.74 -2.74 8.67
C MET A 109 -25.96 -1.39 9.38
N GLY A 110 -25.92 -0.27 8.64
CA GLY A 110 -26.10 1.08 9.16
C GLY A 110 -24.84 1.71 9.77
N ILE A 111 -23.65 1.11 9.58
CA ILE A 111 -22.40 1.68 10.09
C ILE A 111 -21.96 2.85 9.18
N PRO A 112 -21.75 4.06 9.73
CA PRO A 112 -21.32 5.21 8.94
C PRO A 112 -19.94 5.00 8.29
N SER A 113 -19.76 5.50 7.06
CA SER A 113 -18.48 5.42 6.32
C SER A 113 -17.28 5.93 7.13
N GLU A 114 -17.46 7.01 7.90
CA GLU A 114 -16.43 7.57 8.76
C GLU A 114 -16.01 6.60 9.88
N ALA A 115 -16.97 5.90 10.48
CA ALA A 115 -16.69 4.89 11.51
C ALA A 115 -15.91 3.71 10.92
N ILE A 116 -16.25 3.30 9.69
CA ILE A 116 -15.50 2.26 8.96
C ILE A 116 -14.08 2.74 8.64
N GLY A 117 -13.93 3.97 8.16
CA GLY A 117 -12.61 4.57 7.90
C GLY A 117 -11.76 4.65 9.18
N ASN A 118 -12.36 5.05 10.30
CA ASN A 118 -11.71 5.07 11.60
C ASN A 118 -11.28 3.68 12.08
N MET A 119 -12.12 2.67 11.86
CA MET A 119 -11.81 1.27 12.16
C MET A 119 -10.61 0.79 11.31
N LEU A 120 -10.60 1.05 10.00
CA LEU A 120 -9.50 0.68 9.11
C LEU A 120 -8.18 1.33 9.50
N VAL A 121 -8.18 2.58 9.97
CA VAL A 121 -6.93 3.21 10.44
C VAL A 121 -6.45 2.61 11.75
N LYS A 122 -7.37 2.23 12.64
CA LYS A 122 -7.03 1.65 13.94
C LYS A 122 -6.59 0.19 13.81
N PHE A 123 -7.18 -0.55 12.87
CA PHE A 123 -6.97 -1.98 12.63
C PHE A 123 -6.86 -2.30 11.12
N PRO A 124 -5.78 -1.85 10.45
CA PRO A 124 -5.59 -2.04 9.01
C PRO A 124 -5.23 -3.48 8.59
#